data_AF-B3QW05-F1
#
_entry.id   AF-B3QW05-F1
#
_cell.length_a   1.000
_cell.length_b   1.000
_cell.length_c   1.000
_cell.angle_alpha   90.00
_cell.angle_beta   90.00
_cell.angle_gamma   90.00
#
_symmetry.space_group_name_H-M   'P 1'
#
loop_
_entity.id
_entity.type
_entity.pdbx_description
1 polymer ?
#
loop_
_entity_poly.entity_id
_entity_poly.type
_entity_poly.pdbx_seq_one_letter_code
_entity_poly.pdbx_strand_id
1 'polypeptide(L)'
;MEVILYILGGVLAFFIVTPIFIRLKTSFKKGKPVPELPSKYAKAVETGKPTVFYFYSDNCAACKPMTPIIDKYKKKSRNVFKIDARKEFSVAQKFGVMGTPSTVLVKDGVIAEFLVGPQPEEKISAFL
;
A
#
# COMPACT_ATOMS: atom_id res chain seq x y z
N MET A 1 -15.45 42.05 -7.80
CA MET A 1 -15.94 40.86 -8.53
C MET A 1 -14.78 40.02 -9.06
N GLU A 2 -13.73 40.64 -9.64
CA GLU A 2 -12.55 39.91 -10.15
C GLU A 2 -11.74 39.16 -9.10
N VAL A 3 -11.47 39.75 -7.94
CA VAL A 3 -10.70 39.09 -6.85
C VAL A 3 -11.36 37.79 -6.40
N ILE A 4 -12.70 37.75 -6.39
CA ILE A 4 -13.48 36.57 -6.02
C ILE A 4 -13.32 35.46 -7.08
N LEU A 5 -13.29 35.80 -8.36
CA LEU A 5 -13.03 34.87 -9.47
C LEU A 5 -11.62 34.27 -9.40
N TYR A 6 -10.61 35.07 -9.07
CA TYR A 6 -9.23 34.58 -8.89
C TYR A 6 -9.08 33.65 -7.68
N ILE A 7 -9.71 33.98 -6.55
CA ILE A 7 -9.69 33.12 -5.36
C ILE A 7 -10.43 31.79 -5.64
N LEU A 8 -11.60 31.83 -6.28
CA LEU A 8 -12.33 30.62 -6.68
C LEU A 8 -11.52 29.77 -7.66
N GLY A 9 -10.88 30.37 -8.65
CA GLY A 9 -10.00 29.67 -9.60
C GLY A 9 -8.79 29.03 -8.92
N GLY A 10 -8.14 29.73 -7.99
CA GLY A 10 -7.00 29.21 -7.22
C GLY A 10 -7.40 28.05 -6.30
N VAL A 11 -8.56 28.14 -5.65
CA VAL A 11 -9.10 27.06 -4.80
C VAL A 11 -9.46 25.83 -5.66
N LEU A 12 -10.14 26.02 -6.79
CA LEU A 12 -10.45 24.93 -7.73
C LEU A 12 -9.18 24.25 -8.25
N ALA A 13 -8.18 25.03 -8.66
CA ALA A 13 -6.90 24.49 -9.11
C ALA A 13 -6.20 23.70 -7.99
N PHE A 14 -6.22 24.19 -6.74
CA PHE A 14 -5.64 23.49 -5.60
C PHE A 14 -6.31 22.13 -5.35
N PHE A 15 -7.65 22.08 -5.38
CA PHE A 15 -8.41 20.82 -5.22
C PHE A 15 -8.25 19.84 -6.38
N ILE A 16 -7.89 20.31 -7.58
CA ILE A 16 -7.63 19.45 -8.74
C ILE A 16 -6.18 18.96 -8.75
N VAL A 17 -5.20 19.84 -8.49
CA VAL A 17 -3.77 19.51 -8.59
C VAL A 17 -3.31 18.60 -7.44
N THR A 18 -3.82 18.79 -6.23
CA THR A 18 -3.43 17.98 -5.07
C THR A 18 -3.73 16.47 -5.21
N PRO A 19 -4.93 16.00 -5.59
CA PRO A 19 -5.18 14.56 -5.77
C PRO A 19 -4.43 13.98 -6.96
N ILE A 20 -4.18 14.77 -8.02
CA ILE A 20 -3.36 14.36 -9.17
C ILE A 20 -1.92 14.10 -8.72
N PHE A 21 -1.34 14.99 -7.92
CA PHE A 21 0.02 14.81 -7.39
C PHE A 21 0.11 13.57 -6.47
N ILE A 22 -0.93 13.31 -5.66
CA ILE A 22 -0.99 12.13 -4.79
C ILE A 22 -1.06 10.84 -5.62
N ARG A 23 -1.85 10.80 -6.69
CA ARG A 23 -1.94 9.65 -7.61
C ARG A 23 -0.65 9.41 -8.41
N LEU A 24 0.05 10.48 -8.81
CA LEU A 24 1.33 10.35 -9.51
C LEU A 24 2.41 9.74 -8.59
N LYS A 25 2.43 10.13 -7.32
CA LYS A 25 3.42 9.63 -6.34
C LYS A 25 3.26 8.14 -6.01
N THR A 26 2.05 7.58 -6.09
CA THR A 26 1.83 6.13 -5.92
C THR A 26 2.26 5.33 -7.14
N SER A 27 2.06 5.86 -8.36
CA SER A 27 2.59 5.25 -9.59
C SER A 27 4.12 5.20 -9.59
N PHE A 28 4.77 6.25 -9.08
CA PHE A 28 6.23 6.32 -8.94
C PHE A 28 6.86 5.35 -7.94
N LYS A 29 6.05 4.66 -7.12
CA LYS A 29 6.54 3.57 -6.26
C LYS A 29 6.57 2.22 -6.98
N LYS A 30 5.84 2.06 -8.10
CA LYS A 30 5.90 0.86 -8.93
C LYS A 30 7.27 0.81 -9.62
N GLY A 31 7.90 -0.37 -9.61
CA GLY A 31 9.21 -0.62 -10.23
C GLY A 31 10.43 -0.34 -9.35
N LYS A 32 10.25 0.14 -8.11
CA LYS A 32 11.38 0.25 -7.17
C LYS A 32 11.80 -1.14 -6.68
N PRO A 33 13.11 -1.39 -6.48
CA PRO A 33 13.57 -2.63 -5.86
C PRO A 33 13.00 -2.73 -4.44
N VAL A 34 12.73 -3.96 -4.01
CA VAL A 34 12.27 -4.25 -2.65
C VAL A 34 13.35 -3.80 -1.67
N PRO A 35 12.99 -3.05 -0.62
CA PRO A 35 13.96 -2.62 0.37
C PRO A 35 14.51 -3.82 1.16
N GLU A 36 15.68 -3.70 1.77
CA GLU A 36 16.26 -4.78 2.58
C GLU A 36 15.32 -5.22 3.72
N LEU A 37 14.85 -6.46 3.65
CA LEU A 37 13.93 -7.03 4.63
C LEU A 37 14.66 -7.89 5.66
N PRO A 38 14.09 -8.02 6.88
CA PRO A 38 14.49 -9.06 7.81
C PRO A 38 14.47 -10.44 7.14
N SER A 39 15.36 -11.34 7.59
CA SER A 39 15.55 -12.69 7.04
C SER A 39 14.25 -13.51 6.91
N LYS A 40 13.26 -13.25 7.76
CA LYS A 40 11.93 -13.87 7.70
C LYS A 40 11.14 -13.59 6.41
N TYR A 41 11.37 -12.46 5.75
CA TYR A 41 10.65 -12.08 4.52
C TYR A 41 11.51 -12.17 3.27
N ALA A 42 12.83 -12.00 3.40
CA ALA A 42 13.79 -11.99 2.29
C ALA A 42 13.65 -13.22 1.39
N LYS A 43 13.59 -14.42 2.00
CA LYS A 43 13.45 -15.69 1.25
C LYS A 43 12.22 -15.74 0.35
N ALA A 44 11.09 -15.15 0.77
CA ALA A 44 9.88 -15.20 -0.05
C ALA A 44 10.02 -14.32 -1.31
N VAL A 45 10.68 -13.17 -1.17
CA VAL A 45 10.93 -12.22 -2.26
C VAL A 45 11.97 -12.75 -3.25
N GLU A 46 13.02 -13.41 -2.77
CA GLU A 46 14.10 -13.98 -3.59
C GLU A 46 13.60 -15.06 -4.56
N THR A 47 12.53 -15.79 -4.22
CA THR A 47 11.98 -16.84 -5.08
C THR A 47 11.30 -16.30 -6.35
N GLY A 48 11.21 -14.97 -6.53
CA GLY A 48 10.56 -14.31 -7.67
C GLY A 48 9.03 -14.42 -7.68
N LYS A 49 8.47 -15.30 -6.84
CA LYS A 49 7.03 -15.51 -6.75
C LYS A 49 6.31 -14.25 -6.26
N PRO A 50 5.08 -13.98 -6.76
CA PRO A 50 4.23 -12.94 -6.22
C PRO A 50 4.12 -13.05 -4.70
N THR A 51 4.52 -11.99 -4.02
CA THR A 51 4.55 -11.89 -2.56
C THR A 51 3.80 -10.65 -2.12
N VAL A 52 2.81 -10.82 -1.26
CA VAL A 52 1.95 -9.73 -0.79
C VAL A 52 2.26 -9.40 0.65
N PHE A 53 2.51 -8.12 0.91
CA PHE A 53 2.71 -7.55 2.23
C PHE A 53 1.54 -6.65 2.58
N TYR A 54 0.74 -7.07 3.56
CA TYR A 54 -0.38 -6.31 4.10
C TYR A 54 0.01 -5.67 5.44
N PHE A 55 0.08 -4.35 5.46
CA PHE A 55 0.38 -3.54 6.62
C PHE A 55 -0.91 -3.12 7.32
N TYR A 56 -1.06 -3.56 8.57
CA TYR A 56 -2.23 -3.29 9.40
C TYR A 56 -1.81 -2.80 10.79
N SER A 57 -2.79 -2.47 11.61
CA SER A 57 -2.60 -2.24 13.05
C SER A 57 -3.85 -2.70 13.80
N ASP A 58 -3.67 -3.13 15.06
CA ASP A 58 -4.78 -3.58 15.92
C ASP A 58 -5.81 -2.45 16.17
N ASN A 59 -5.39 -1.19 16.13
CA ASN A 59 -6.28 -0.02 16.28
C ASN A 59 -6.60 0.65 14.93
N CYS A 60 -6.87 -0.13 13.89
CA CYS A 60 -7.22 0.37 12.57
C CYS A 60 -8.64 -0.04 12.19
N ALA A 61 -9.61 0.86 12.35
CA ALA A 61 -11.01 0.59 11.99
C ALA A 61 -11.18 0.26 10.50
N ALA A 62 -10.49 0.99 9.63
CA ALA A 62 -10.52 0.77 8.17
C ALA A 62 -9.90 -0.57 7.74
N CYS A 63 -9.12 -1.23 8.60
CA CYS A 63 -8.50 -2.53 8.34
C CYS A 63 -9.45 -3.71 8.58
N LYS A 64 -10.54 -3.51 9.35
CA LYS A 64 -11.48 -4.57 9.75
C LYS A 64 -12.07 -5.37 8.57
N PRO A 65 -12.56 -4.77 7.48
CA PRO A 65 -13.11 -5.55 6.37
C PRO A 65 -12.04 -6.29 5.57
N MET A 66 -10.84 -5.71 5.43
CA MET A 66 -9.76 -6.29 4.63
C MET A 66 -9.08 -7.48 5.32
N THR A 67 -8.89 -7.39 6.64
CA THR A 67 -8.07 -8.36 7.40
C THR A 67 -8.58 -9.81 7.27
N PRO A 68 -9.89 -10.11 7.38
CA PRO A 68 -10.43 -11.45 7.18
C PRO A 68 -10.19 -12.00 5.77
N ILE A 69 -10.24 -11.13 4.74
CA ILE A 69 -9.95 -11.51 3.36
C ILE A 69 -8.48 -11.94 3.27
N ILE A 70 -7.55 -11.08 3.71
CA ILE A 70 -6.11 -11.40 3.73
C ILE A 70 -5.84 -12.71 4.48
N ASP A 71 -6.46 -12.91 5.65
CA ASP A 71 -6.26 -14.11 6.46
C ASP A 71 -6.75 -15.39 5.75
N LYS A 72 -7.81 -15.33 4.94
CA LYS A 72 -8.24 -16.46 4.09
C LYS A 72 -7.18 -16.81 3.03
N TYR A 73 -6.58 -15.83 2.37
CA TYR A 73 -5.56 -16.06 1.36
C TYR A 73 -4.23 -16.52 1.95
N LYS A 74 -3.86 -15.98 3.13
CA LYS A 74 -2.67 -16.42 3.88
C LYS A 74 -2.72 -17.90 4.25
N LYS A 75 -3.91 -18.48 4.45
CA LYS A 75 -4.05 -19.93 4.66
C LYS A 75 -3.75 -20.76 3.40
N LYS A 76 -3.96 -20.18 2.20
CA LYS A 76 -3.76 -20.85 0.91
C LYS A 76 -2.35 -20.62 0.34
N SER A 77 -1.72 -19.49 0.64
CA SER A 77 -0.43 -19.09 0.09
C SER A 77 0.55 -18.68 1.18
N ARG A 78 1.77 -19.24 1.13
CA ARG A 78 2.88 -18.88 2.04
C ARG A 78 3.51 -17.52 1.72
N ASN A 79 3.12 -16.90 0.62
CA ASN A 79 3.67 -15.63 0.16
C ASN A 79 2.82 -14.41 0.56
N VAL A 80 1.86 -14.59 1.49
CA VAL A 80 1.04 -13.50 2.01
C VAL A 80 1.46 -13.22 3.44
N PHE A 81 2.05 -12.05 3.65
CA PHE A 81 2.53 -11.59 4.95
C PHE A 81 1.64 -10.49 5.49
N LYS A 82 1.10 -10.74 6.68
CA LYS A 82 0.41 -9.73 7.49
C LYS A 82 1.42 -9.13 8.47
N ILE A 83 1.63 -7.82 8.41
CA ILE A 83 2.64 -7.09 9.17
C ILE A 83 1.96 -6.01 10.00
N ASP A 84 2.16 -6.05 11.31
CA ASP A 84 1.70 -4.98 12.20
C ASP A 84 2.66 -3.79 12.09
N ALA A 85 2.21 -2.70 11.46
CA ALA A 85 3.02 -1.52 11.20
C ALA A 85 3.45 -0.79 12.48
N ARG A 86 2.78 -1.03 13.63
CA ARG A 86 3.21 -0.47 14.92
C ARG A 86 4.33 -1.26 15.56
N LYS A 87 4.32 -2.59 15.43
CA LYS A 87 5.36 -3.46 15.98
C LYS A 87 6.58 -3.52 15.07
N GLU A 88 6.37 -3.47 13.76
CA GLU A 88 7.41 -3.56 12.73
C GLU A 88 7.56 -2.26 11.96
N PHE A 89 7.69 -1.16 12.69
CA PHE A 89 7.76 0.19 12.12
C PHE A 89 8.88 0.33 11.08
N SER A 90 10.05 -0.27 11.34
CA SER A 90 11.19 -0.23 10.41
C SER A 90 10.86 -0.85 9.04
N VAL A 91 10.12 -1.97 9.02
CA VAL A 91 9.70 -2.62 7.77
C VAL A 91 8.67 -1.75 7.04
N ALA A 92 7.68 -1.24 7.75
CA ALA A 92 6.69 -0.32 7.19
C ALA A 92 7.35 0.94 6.58
N GLN A 93 8.30 1.55 7.31
CA GLN A 93 9.05 2.71 6.87
C GLN A 93 9.89 2.42 5.62
N LYS A 94 10.56 1.26 5.55
CA LYS A 94 11.35 0.84 4.39
C LYS A 94 10.52 0.73 3.11
N PHE A 95 9.28 0.24 3.20
CA PHE A 95 8.33 0.26 2.07
C PHE A 95 7.70 1.66 1.84
N GLY A 96 7.97 2.62 2.72
CA GLY A 96 7.37 3.95 2.70
C GLY A 96 5.88 3.94 3.01
N VAL A 97 5.42 2.98 3.82
CA VAL A 97 4.04 2.94 4.33
C VAL A 97 3.85 4.07 5.32
N MET A 98 2.99 5.03 4.96
CA MET A 98 2.69 6.21 5.79
C MET A 98 1.41 6.03 6.61
N GLY A 99 0.61 5.02 6.32
CA GLY A 99 -0.66 4.77 7.00
C GLY A 99 -1.20 3.37 6.73
N THR A 100 -2.03 2.87 7.65
CA THR A 100 -2.71 1.57 7.56
C THR A 100 -4.19 1.77 7.23
N PRO A 101 -4.83 0.92 6.42
CA PRO A 101 -4.24 -0.24 5.74
C PRO A 101 -3.41 0.15 4.53
N SER A 102 -2.33 -0.59 4.25
CA SER A 102 -1.59 -0.52 3.00
C SER A 102 -1.21 -1.93 2.54
N THR A 103 -1.27 -2.19 1.24
CA THR A 103 -0.94 -3.50 0.66
C THR A 103 0.10 -3.32 -0.45
N VAL A 104 1.15 -4.12 -0.42
CA VAL A 104 2.26 -4.07 -1.38
C VAL A 104 2.39 -5.44 -2.05
N LEU A 105 2.36 -5.46 -3.39
CA LEU A 105 2.69 -6.64 -4.17
C LEU A 105 4.12 -6.52 -4.67
N VAL A 106 4.87 -7.56 -4.40
CA VAL A 106 6.24 -7.74 -4.84
C VAL A 106 6.28 -8.90 -5.81
N LYS A 107 6.98 -8.70 -6.93
CA LYS A 107 7.23 -9.75 -7.92
C LYS A 107 8.64 -9.54 -8.45
N ASP A 108 9.41 -10.61 -8.63
CA ASP A 108 10.77 -10.54 -9.20
C ASP A 108 11.69 -9.53 -8.48
N GLY A 109 11.57 -9.42 -7.15
CA GLY A 109 12.38 -8.49 -6.34
C GLY A 109 12.02 -7.00 -6.50
N VAL A 110 10.95 -6.67 -7.21
CA VAL A 110 10.47 -5.28 -7.39
C VAL A 110 9.05 -5.10 -6.85
N ILE A 111 8.73 -3.87 -6.46
CA ILE A 111 7.37 -3.48 -6.08
C ILE A 111 6.53 -3.37 -7.36
N ALA A 112 5.72 -4.38 -7.64
CA ALA A 112 4.82 -4.40 -8.78
C ALA A 112 3.63 -3.45 -8.57
N GLU A 113 3.12 -3.39 -7.34
CA GLU A 113 1.98 -2.54 -7.02
C GLU A 113 1.92 -2.13 -5.54
N PHE A 114 1.42 -0.92 -5.31
CA PHE A 114 1.30 -0.31 -3.98
C PHE A 114 -0.10 0.27 -3.81
N LEU A 115 -0.91 -0.35 -2.96
CA LEU A 115 -2.27 0.06 -2.63
C LEU A 115 -2.27 0.75 -1.26
N VAL A 116 -2.77 1.99 -1.22
CA VAL A 116 -2.89 2.78 0.01
C VAL A 116 -4.37 2.87 0.39
N GLY A 117 -4.65 2.64 1.67
CA GLY A 117 -6.00 2.77 2.22
C GLY A 117 -6.91 1.58 1.93
N PRO A 118 -8.15 1.62 2.43
CA PRO A 118 -9.10 0.53 2.28
C PRO A 118 -9.40 0.28 0.79
N GLN A 119 -9.40 -0.98 0.40
CA GLN A 119 -9.72 -1.41 -0.96
C GLN A 119 -11.00 -2.27 -0.95
N PRO A 120 -11.80 -2.22 -2.02
CA PRO A 120 -12.95 -3.11 -2.16
C PRO A 120 -12.49 -4.57 -2.29
N GLU A 121 -13.33 -5.51 -1.85
CA GLU A 121 -12.99 -6.94 -1.76
C GLU A 121 -12.59 -7.52 -3.12
N GLU A 122 -13.24 -7.11 -4.20
CA GLU A 122 -12.94 -7.56 -5.55
C GLU A 122 -11.50 -7.19 -5.94
N LYS A 123 -11.07 -5.98 -5.59
CA LYS A 123 -9.72 -5.50 -5.90
C LYS A 123 -8.66 -6.17 -5.06
N ILE A 124 -8.94 -6.48 -3.79
CA ILE A 124 -8.03 -7.25 -2.94
C ILE A 124 -7.92 -8.70 -3.42
N SER A 125 -9.05 -9.29 -3.83
CA SER A 125 -9.11 -10.67 -4.31
C SER A 125 -8.42 -10.86 -5.66
N ALA A 126 -8.46 -9.85 -6.54
CA ALA A 126 -7.68 -9.84 -7.78
C ALA A 126 -6.17 -9.66 -7.54
N PHE A 127 -5.80 -9.20 -6.34
CA PHE A 127 -4.43 -8.88 -5.96
C PHE A 127 -3.70 -10.02 -5.24
N LEU A 128 -4.44 -11.02 -4.74
CA LEU A 128 -3.98 -12.15 -3.90
C LEU A 128 -4.13 -13.49 -4.61
#